data_AF-A0A4Q4M1I3-F1
#
_entry.id   AF-A0A4Q4M1I3-F1
#
_cell.length_a   1.000
_cell.length_b   1.000
_cell.length_c   1.000
_cell.angle_alpha   90.00
_cell.angle_beta   90.00
_cell.angle_gamma   90.00
#
_symmetry.space_group_name_H-M   'P 1'
#
loop_
_entity.id
_entity.type
_entity.pdbx_description
1 polymer ?
#
loop_
_entity_poly.entity_id
_entity_poly.type
_entity_poly.pdbx_seq_one_letter_code
_entity_poly.pdbx_strand_id
1 'polypeptide(L)'
;MPPRCQLFSGRLPTQGLALRPAKSTHRTYATSEEPTPAVKNPLQRRRGGDLGSHLPKNVIPKDAYIPKYPYGDHQLFKQANKGLYGEQMIRFGNNVSKDTETKTRRNWKPNVLSKSLYSVALKKRIKLRITAKVLKTMDREGGLDEYLLKDNVARIKELGPMGWALRWTLMQKPEVIERLRADAAALGLDQAAIDKQWPTLQMQAEQRAAEGTLVRNVNSGAPVDLEFAETEGQEMWAGEEAEDQAALEKREKYIESRAAIEYTKATKAAERYLSRGVVDSVEEGLKLAFIRAREREEAAALLKHKSVRKQQEAGFTKAELQEIRTRFNLPNIKDHTARKIAYNQRKRKMIDEAGGIEAWNASKAAAHLARVAEAGGEEAFLKARKAEYAALIAEAETASTNEAIDAERRTYYQIAIERADRAIKAKAGSGEADYVESTLEEFRKRNGGLSEIYRAAQRERSAGGDAWGALVNSSKKPADNRPRV
;
A
#
# COMPACT_ATOMS: atom_id res chain seq x y z
N MET A 1 -75.37 -5.87 -40.56
CA MET A 1 -74.68 -7.09 -41.00
C MET A 1 -73.22 -7.02 -40.58
N PRO A 2 -72.67 -8.00 -39.85
CA PRO A 2 -71.24 -8.10 -39.58
C PRO A 2 -70.54 -8.93 -40.67
N PRO A 3 -69.31 -8.56 -41.07
CA PRO A 3 -68.34 -9.57 -41.49
C PRO A 3 -66.93 -9.23 -40.95
N ARG A 4 -66.02 -10.14 -40.66
CA ARG A 4 -65.91 -11.59 -40.85
C ARG A 4 -64.77 -12.02 -39.91
N CYS A 5 -64.98 -13.10 -39.16
CA CYS A 5 -63.94 -13.73 -38.35
C CYS A 5 -62.86 -14.34 -39.27
N GLN A 6 -61.59 -14.02 -39.01
CA GLN A 6 -60.46 -14.85 -39.45
C GLN A 6 -59.85 -15.50 -38.20
N LEU A 7 -59.92 -16.83 -38.18
CA LEU A 7 -59.31 -17.70 -37.18
C LEU A 7 -57.81 -17.80 -37.46
N PHE A 8 -56.97 -17.35 -36.52
CA PHE A 8 -55.57 -17.78 -36.47
C PHE A 8 -55.46 -18.98 -35.52
N SER A 9 -55.42 -20.17 -36.10
CA SER A 9 -54.87 -21.37 -35.46
C SER A 9 -53.35 -21.33 -35.58
N GLY A 10 -52.65 -21.20 -34.46
CA GLY A 10 -51.19 -21.26 -34.45
C GLY A 10 -50.64 -21.19 -33.03
N ARG A 11 -50.53 -22.35 -32.38
CA ARG A 11 -49.87 -22.50 -31.08
C ARG A 11 -48.41 -22.07 -31.19
N LEU A 12 -47.97 -21.13 -30.36
CA LEU A 12 -46.56 -20.92 -30.08
C LEU A 12 -46.08 -22.01 -29.09
N PRO A 13 -44.94 -22.69 -29.32
CA PRO A 13 -44.38 -23.61 -28.34
C PRO A 13 -43.84 -22.81 -27.15
N THR A 14 -44.49 -22.97 -25.99
CA THR A 14 -43.96 -22.57 -24.69
C THR A 14 -42.72 -23.39 -24.35
N GLN A 15 -41.54 -22.88 -24.67
CA GLN A 15 -40.30 -23.41 -24.10
C GLN A 15 -40.08 -22.78 -22.71
N GLY A 16 -40.29 -23.60 -21.69
CA GLY A 16 -39.60 -23.52 -20.40
C GLY A 16 -39.65 -22.17 -19.70
N LEU A 17 -40.79 -21.82 -19.13
CA LEU A 17 -40.83 -20.87 -18.02
C LEU A 17 -40.07 -21.52 -16.85
N ALA A 18 -38.77 -21.26 -16.76
CA ALA A 18 -37.97 -21.68 -15.62
C ALA A 18 -38.51 -20.93 -14.40
N LEU A 19 -39.41 -21.58 -13.67
CA LEU A 19 -39.74 -21.24 -12.29
C LEU A 19 -38.42 -21.22 -11.54
N ARG A 20 -37.88 -20.02 -11.31
CA ARG A 20 -36.81 -19.84 -10.33
C ARG A 20 -37.42 -20.27 -9.00
N PRO A 21 -36.94 -21.34 -8.32
CA PRO A 21 -37.28 -21.47 -6.93
C PRO A 21 -36.77 -20.21 -6.24
N ALA A 22 -37.65 -19.53 -5.50
CA ALA A 22 -37.20 -18.53 -4.55
C ALA A 22 -36.12 -19.22 -3.70
N LYS A 23 -34.88 -18.73 -3.76
CA LYS A 23 -33.80 -19.27 -2.93
C LYS A 23 -34.33 -19.21 -1.50
N SER A 24 -34.52 -20.36 -0.86
CA SER A 24 -34.68 -20.40 0.58
C SER A 24 -33.44 -19.72 1.15
N THR A 25 -33.61 -18.53 1.68
CA THR A 25 -32.67 -18.02 2.66
C THR A 25 -32.79 -18.99 3.81
N HIS A 26 -31.93 -20.02 3.85
CA HIS A 26 -31.69 -20.74 5.07
C HIS A 26 -31.19 -19.69 6.06
N ARG A 27 -32.13 -19.26 6.90
CA ARG A 27 -31.89 -18.47 8.09
C ARG A 27 -31.16 -19.41 9.03
N THR A 28 -29.84 -19.48 8.89
CA THR A 28 -29.01 -20.12 9.91
C THR A 28 -29.08 -19.22 11.13
N TYR A 29 -29.96 -19.58 12.07
CA TYR A 29 -29.83 -19.19 13.46
C TYR A 29 -28.59 -19.92 14.00
N ALA A 30 -27.42 -19.42 13.65
CA ALA A 30 -26.19 -19.79 14.31
C ALA A 30 -25.96 -18.75 15.41
N THR A 31 -26.21 -19.16 16.65
CA THR A 31 -25.69 -18.52 17.86
C THR A 31 -24.18 -18.74 17.88
N SER A 32 -23.46 -17.97 17.06
CA SER A 32 -22.03 -17.77 17.18
C SER A 32 -21.83 -16.31 17.56
N GLU A 33 -21.35 -16.06 18.77
CA GLU A 33 -20.90 -14.76 19.27
C GLU A 33 -19.59 -14.35 18.58
N GLU A 34 -19.55 -14.38 17.25
CA GLU A 34 -18.50 -13.75 16.45
C GLU A 34 -19.06 -12.44 15.88
N PRO A 35 -18.30 -11.33 15.94
CA PRO A 35 -18.81 -10.02 15.58
C PRO A 35 -19.20 -9.99 14.10
N THR A 36 -20.52 -9.89 13.87
CA THR A 36 -21.14 -9.77 12.54
C THR A 36 -20.38 -8.79 11.61
N PRO A 37 -20.31 -9.10 10.31
CA PRO A 37 -19.29 -8.57 9.40
C PRO A 37 -19.23 -7.04 9.35
N ALA A 38 -18.00 -6.54 9.50
CA ALA A 38 -17.57 -5.15 9.49
C ALA A 38 -18.24 -4.31 8.38
N VAL A 39 -18.86 -3.19 8.76
CA VAL A 39 -19.38 -2.22 7.80
C VAL A 39 -18.24 -1.37 7.26
N LYS A 40 -18.26 -1.18 5.94
CA LYS A 40 -17.29 -0.38 5.20
C LYS A 40 -17.42 1.09 5.58
N ASN A 41 -16.28 1.73 5.82
CA ASN A 41 -16.16 3.18 5.92
C ASN A 41 -17.03 3.86 4.84
N PRO A 42 -17.94 4.80 5.19
CA PRO A 42 -18.84 5.43 4.21
C PRO A 42 -18.09 6.21 3.11
N LEU A 43 -16.79 6.44 3.30
CA LEU A 43 -15.87 6.98 2.30
C LEU A 43 -15.37 5.93 1.30
N GLN A 44 -15.42 4.64 1.58
CA GLN A 44 -14.98 3.61 0.62
C GLN A 44 -16.07 3.33 -0.43
N ARG A 45 -15.81 3.69 -1.69
CA ARG A 45 -16.69 3.32 -2.82
C ARG A 45 -16.56 1.84 -3.16
N ARG A 46 -17.65 1.25 -3.67
CA ARG A 46 -17.66 -0.12 -4.25
C ARG A 46 -16.89 -0.23 -5.57
N ARG A 47 -16.68 0.87 -6.29
CA ARG A 47 -15.92 0.96 -7.54
C ARG A 47 -15.02 2.20 -7.44
N GLY A 48 -13.74 2.06 -7.77
CA GLY A 48 -12.71 3.10 -7.60
C GLY A 48 -13.05 4.45 -8.24
N GLY A 49 -12.21 5.44 -7.97
CA GLY A 49 -12.36 6.83 -8.40
C GLY A 49 -12.41 7.82 -7.24
N ASP A 50 -12.18 9.10 -7.53
CA ASP A 50 -12.07 10.09 -6.48
C ASP A 50 -13.41 10.36 -5.78
N LEU A 51 -13.36 10.43 -4.45
CA LEU A 51 -14.44 10.95 -3.64
C LEU A 51 -14.45 12.46 -3.83
N GLY A 52 -15.55 13.07 -4.28
CA GLY A 52 -15.56 14.52 -4.48
C GLY A 52 -15.07 15.29 -3.24
N SER A 53 -14.51 16.49 -3.43
CA SER A 53 -13.88 17.34 -2.41
C SER A 53 -14.81 17.84 -1.27
N HIS A 54 -16.05 17.35 -1.23
CA HIS A 54 -17.07 17.67 -0.24
C HIS A 54 -17.11 16.67 0.94
N LEU A 55 -16.22 15.67 0.94
CA LEU A 55 -16.14 14.61 1.95
C LEU A 55 -14.89 14.79 2.82
N PRO A 56 -14.95 14.44 4.12
CA PRO A 56 -13.84 14.62 5.06
C PRO A 56 -12.81 13.48 4.97
N LYS A 57 -12.12 13.36 3.83
CA LYS A 57 -11.15 12.27 3.58
C LYS A 57 -9.97 12.26 4.56
N ASN A 58 -9.56 13.43 5.02
CA ASN A 58 -8.36 13.62 5.84
C ASN A 58 -8.62 13.41 7.34
N VAL A 59 -9.88 13.12 7.71
CA VAL A 59 -10.30 12.96 9.11
C VAL A 59 -10.55 11.50 9.44
N ILE A 60 -11.25 10.78 8.56
CA ILE A 60 -11.58 9.36 8.77
C ILE A 60 -10.56 8.52 7.97
N PRO A 61 -9.72 7.70 8.63
CA PRO A 61 -8.79 6.83 7.94
C PRO A 61 -9.52 5.88 6.99
N LYS A 62 -8.95 5.62 5.81
CA LYS A 62 -9.60 4.75 4.80
C LYS A 62 -9.88 3.38 5.36
N ASP A 63 -8.96 2.81 6.13
CA ASP A 63 -8.98 1.44 6.61
C ASP A 63 -9.42 1.30 8.08
N ALA A 64 -10.03 2.35 8.64
CA ALA A 64 -10.55 2.31 10.01
C ALA A 64 -11.70 1.30 10.18
N TYR A 65 -11.62 0.50 11.25
CA TYR A 65 -12.68 -0.41 11.66
C TYR A 65 -13.82 0.36 12.37
N ILE A 66 -14.88 0.67 11.62
CA ILE A 66 -16.03 1.43 12.14
C ILE A 66 -17.19 0.46 12.41
N PRO A 67 -17.80 0.47 13.62
CA PRO A 67 -18.96 -0.34 13.93
C PRO A 67 -20.13 -0.08 12.98
N LYS A 68 -20.94 -1.11 12.74
CA LYS A 68 -22.15 -0.98 11.92
C LYS A 68 -23.11 0.04 12.53
N TYR A 69 -23.49 1.03 11.73
CA TYR A 69 -24.53 1.97 12.13
C TYR A 69 -25.85 1.24 12.38
N PRO A 70 -26.51 1.41 13.55
CA PRO A 70 -27.67 0.60 13.94
C PRO A 70 -28.83 0.60 12.92
N TYR A 71 -29.08 1.75 12.28
CA TYR A 71 -30.20 1.92 11.35
C TYR A 71 -29.81 1.69 9.87
N GLY A 72 -28.54 1.39 9.59
CA GLY A 72 -28.02 1.16 8.24
C GLY A 72 -28.08 2.39 7.31
N ASP A 73 -27.69 2.18 6.06
CA ASP A 73 -27.60 3.26 5.06
C ASP A 73 -28.99 3.69 4.54
N HIS A 74 -29.18 4.98 4.25
CA HIS A 74 -30.38 5.44 3.57
C HIS A 74 -30.43 4.93 2.13
N GLN A 75 -31.48 4.18 1.79
CA GLN A 75 -31.64 3.56 0.48
C GLN A 75 -32.22 4.51 -0.58
N LEU A 76 -33.20 5.35 -0.18
CA LEU A 76 -33.93 6.24 -1.08
C LEU A 76 -33.12 7.50 -1.41
N PHE A 77 -32.70 8.26 -0.39
CA PHE A 77 -31.96 9.50 -0.56
C PHE A 77 -30.47 9.31 -0.24
N LYS A 78 -29.75 8.58 -1.11
CA LYS A 78 -28.33 8.21 -0.93
C LYS A 78 -27.38 9.42 -0.79
N GLN A 79 -27.82 10.60 -1.21
CA GLN A 79 -27.08 11.84 -0.99
C GLN A 79 -26.91 12.15 0.52
N ALA A 80 -27.89 11.77 1.35
CA ALA A 80 -27.85 11.98 2.79
C ALA A 80 -26.77 11.16 3.48
N ASN A 81 -26.40 9.98 2.95
CA ASN A 81 -25.36 9.11 3.52
C ASN A 81 -23.97 9.77 3.57
N LYS A 82 -23.76 10.89 2.86
CA LYS A 82 -22.47 11.58 2.69
C LYS A 82 -22.34 12.86 3.52
N GLY A 83 -23.29 13.16 4.39
CA GLY A 83 -23.29 14.39 5.18
C GLY A 83 -24.26 14.33 6.35
N LEU A 84 -24.54 15.48 6.97
CA LEU A 84 -25.42 15.59 8.12
C LEU A 84 -26.75 16.21 7.70
N TYR A 85 -27.80 15.40 7.60
CA TYR A 85 -29.11 15.81 7.07
C TYR A 85 -30.20 15.91 8.13
N GLY A 86 -30.03 15.31 9.31
CA GLY A 86 -31.01 15.38 10.40
C GLY A 86 -32.35 14.78 10.01
N GLU A 87 -32.33 13.57 9.44
CA GLU A 87 -33.47 12.85 8.85
C GLU A 87 -34.19 13.57 7.69
N GLN A 88 -33.72 14.75 7.26
CA GLN A 88 -34.36 15.47 6.15
C GLN A 88 -34.10 14.77 4.81
N MET A 89 -35.18 14.23 4.25
CA MET A 89 -35.18 13.58 2.94
C MET A 89 -35.87 14.45 1.89
N ILE A 90 -35.64 14.14 0.61
CA ILE A 90 -36.41 14.71 -0.49
C ILE A 90 -37.87 14.27 -0.36
N ARG A 91 -38.80 15.22 -0.43
CA ARG A 91 -40.24 14.95 -0.45
C ARG A 91 -40.76 15.09 -1.87
N PHE A 92 -41.79 14.32 -2.21
CA PHE A 92 -42.45 14.37 -3.51
C PHE A 92 -43.93 14.71 -3.32
N GLY A 93 -44.49 15.44 -4.28
CA GLY A 93 -45.91 15.79 -4.28
C GLY A 93 -46.31 16.45 -5.58
N ASN A 94 -47.40 17.22 -5.55
CA ASN A 94 -47.95 17.86 -6.74
C ASN A 94 -47.97 19.38 -6.58
N ASN A 95 -47.76 20.10 -7.68
CA ASN A 95 -48.23 21.47 -7.83
C ASN A 95 -49.69 21.40 -8.31
N VAL A 96 -50.56 22.21 -7.74
CA VAL A 96 -52.00 22.22 -8.04
C VAL A 96 -52.30 23.58 -8.63
N SER A 97 -52.81 23.62 -9.87
CA SER A 97 -53.24 24.89 -10.46
C SER A 97 -54.45 25.43 -9.70
N LYS A 98 -54.53 26.75 -9.54
CA LYS A 98 -55.59 27.38 -8.75
C LYS A 98 -56.97 27.17 -9.38
N ASP A 99 -57.05 27.24 -10.71
CA ASP A 99 -58.34 27.30 -11.41
C ASP A 99 -58.85 25.94 -11.89
N THR A 100 -57.94 25.06 -12.32
CA THR A 100 -58.29 23.74 -12.90
C THR A 100 -57.95 22.57 -11.98
N GLU A 101 -57.31 22.84 -10.84
CA GLU A 101 -56.76 21.83 -9.92
C GLU A 101 -55.85 20.78 -10.60
N THR A 102 -55.28 21.12 -11.75
CA THR A 102 -54.42 20.22 -12.53
C THR A 102 -53.16 19.91 -11.73
N LYS A 103 -52.93 18.62 -11.46
CA LYS A 103 -51.84 18.14 -10.61
C LYS A 103 -50.60 17.84 -11.45
N THR A 104 -49.52 18.59 -11.24
CA THR A 104 -48.22 18.34 -11.87
C THR A 104 -47.18 17.89 -10.84
N ARG A 105 -46.32 16.91 -11.17
CA ARG A 105 -45.36 16.37 -10.19
C ARG A 105 -44.28 17.39 -9.84
N ARG A 106 -43.99 17.54 -8.54
CA ARG A 106 -42.88 18.36 -8.01
C ARG A 106 -42.12 17.63 -6.90
N ASN A 107 -40.97 18.17 -6.52
CA ASN A 107 -40.21 17.73 -5.36
C ASN A 107 -39.83 18.91 -4.46
N TRP A 108 -39.55 18.61 -3.20
CA TRP A 108 -39.00 19.56 -2.23
C TRP A 108 -37.69 18.99 -1.69
N LYS A 109 -36.59 19.66 -2.00
CA LYS A 109 -35.26 19.31 -1.51
C LYS A 109 -34.99 20.04 -0.19
N PRO A 110 -34.29 19.42 0.77
CA PRO A 110 -33.80 20.15 1.93
C PRO A 110 -32.77 21.20 1.50
N ASN A 111 -32.65 22.29 2.27
CA ASN A 111 -31.64 23.31 2.03
C ASN A 111 -30.27 22.81 2.50
N VAL A 112 -29.49 22.26 1.56
CA VAL A 112 -28.17 21.65 1.82
C VAL A 112 -27.07 22.65 1.49
N LEU A 113 -26.21 22.91 2.45
CA LEU A 113 -25.06 23.80 2.36
C LEU A 113 -23.77 22.98 2.46
N SER A 114 -22.70 23.46 1.82
CA SER A 114 -21.35 22.92 2.00
C SER A 114 -20.60 23.86 2.96
N LYS A 115 -20.29 23.39 4.16
CA LYS A 115 -19.66 24.20 5.21
C LYS A 115 -18.47 23.48 5.82
N SER A 116 -17.48 24.26 6.24
CA SER A 116 -16.30 23.78 6.96
C SER A 116 -16.51 24.12 8.43
N LEU A 117 -16.62 23.09 9.27
CA LEU A 117 -16.88 23.24 10.70
C LEU A 117 -15.66 22.82 11.49
N TYR A 118 -15.33 23.57 12.54
CA TYR A 118 -14.21 23.23 13.41
C TYR A 118 -14.64 22.17 14.43
N SER A 119 -13.83 21.11 14.57
CA SER A 119 -13.93 20.14 15.65
C SER A 119 -12.82 20.44 16.65
N VAL A 120 -13.20 20.59 17.91
CA VAL A 120 -12.31 20.91 19.03
C VAL A 120 -11.47 19.69 19.36
N ALA A 121 -12.10 18.52 19.53
CA ALA A 121 -11.42 17.27 19.87
C ALA A 121 -10.44 16.79 18.79
N LEU A 122 -10.73 17.09 17.52
CA LEU A 122 -9.87 16.73 16.39
C LEU A 122 -8.87 17.83 16.00
N LYS A 123 -9.02 19.04 16.54
CA LYS A 123 -8.23 20.25 16.22
C LYS A 123 -8.17 20.53 14.71
N LYS A 124 -9.22 20.15 13.98
CA LYS A 124 -9.28 20.18 12.51
C LYS A 124 -10.61 20.75 12.03
N ARG A 125 -10.57 21.44 10.88
CA ARG A 125 -11.78 21.85 10.16
C ARG A 125 -12.27 20.73 9.24
N ILE A 126 -13.54 20.37 9.37
CA ILE A 126 -14.19 19.27 8.67
C ILE A 126 -15.18 19.88 7.66
N LYS A 127 -14.93 19.64 6.37
CA LYS A 127 -15.84 20.06 5.30
C LYS A 127 -16.92 19.02 5.09
N LEU A 128 -18.18 19.42 5.26
CA LEU A 128 -19.36 18.55 5.19
C LEU A 128 -20.50 19.19 4.39
N ARG A 129 -21.36 18.34 3.85
CA ARG A 129 -22.70 18.76 3.38
C ARG A 129 -23.66 18.69 4.56
N ILE A 130 -24.27 19.82 4.90
CA ILE A 130 -25.09 19.96 6.11
C ILE A 130 -26.39 20.66 5.72
N THR A 131 -27.52 20.24 6.27
CA THR A 131 -28.77 20.97 6.10
C THR A 131 -28.82 22.20 7.00
N ALA A 132 -29.47 23.29 6.55
CA ALA A 132 -29.57 24.52 7.35
C ALA A 132 -30.21 24.29 8.73
N LYS A 133 -31.14 23.32 8.84
CA LYS A 133 -31.73 22.92 10.13
C LYS A 133 -30.68 22.30 11.06
N VAL A 134 -29.83 21.42 10.56
CA VAL A 134 -28.76 20.78 11.34
C VAL A 134 -27.73 21.83 11.78
N LEU A 135 -27.37 22.76 10.90
CA LEU A 135 -26.46 23.85 11.26
C LEU A 135 -27.00 24.67 12.45
N LYS A 136 -28.29 25.03 12.41
CA LYS A 136 -28.95 25.72 13.53
C LYS A 136 -28.94 24.89 14.83
N THR A 137 -29.11 23.56 14.74
CA THR A 137 -29.03 22.70 15.93
C THR A 137 -27.61 22.62 16.50
N MET A 138 -26.59 22.64 15.64
CA MET A 138 -25.18 22.63 16.06
C MET A 138 -24.82 23.93 16.78
N ASP A 139 -25.26 25.07 16.25
CA ASP A 139 -25.06 26.38 16.89
C ASP A 139 -25.74 26.43 18.27
N ARG A 140 -26.94 25.87 18.40
CA ARG A 140 -27.66 25.77 19.68
C ARG A 140 -26.96 24.86 20.69
N GLU A 141 -26.32 23.79 20.21
CA GLU A 141 -25.67 22.78 21.06
C GLU A 141 -24.20 23.12 21.36
N GLY A 142 -23.65 24.15 20.73
CA GLY A 142 -22.29 24.63 20.99
C GLY A 142 -21.20 24.03 20.10
N GLY A 143 -21.56 23.41 18.97
CA GLY A 143 -20.57 22.99 17.95
C GLY A 143 -20.85 21.63 17.31
N LEU A 144 -19.88 21.17 16.50
CA LEU A 144 -19.95 19.88 15.81
C LEU A 144 -19.80 18.70 16.78
N ASP A 145 -18.88 18.81 17.74
CA ASP A 145 -18.52 17.69 18.62
C ASP A 145 -19.68 17.36 19.57
N GLU A 146 -20.29 18.36 20.20
CA GLU A 146 -21.48 18.20 21.04
C GLU A 146 -22.67 17.63 20.25
N TYR A 147 -22.83 18.06 19.00
CA TYR A 147 -23.87 17.52 18.14
C TYR A 147 -23.67 16.01 17.87
N LEU A 148 -22.43 15.56 17.66
CA LEU A 148 -22.11 14.16 17.37
C LEU A 148 -22.17 13.26 18.62
N LEU A 149 -21.72 13.77 19.77
CA LEU A 149 -21.62 13.02 21.02
C LEU A 149 -22.94 12.82 21.75
N LYS A 150 -23.98 13.59 21.41
CA LYS A 150 -25.27 13.50 22.11
C LYS A 150 -25.91 12.11 21.98
N ASP A 151 -26.25 11.53 23.13
CA ASP A 151 -26.65 10.12 23.27
C ASP A 151 -28.14 9.82 23.06
N ASN A 152 -28.91 10.80 22.59
CA ASN A 152 -30.33 10.60 22.34
C ASN A 152 -30.57 9.61 21.17
N VAL A 153 -31.54 8.71 21.33
CA VAL A 153 -31.95 7.75 20.27
C VAL A 153 -32.33 8.48 18.97
N ALA A 154 -33.04 9.61 19.10
CA ALA A 154 -33.38 10.47 17.96
C ALA A 154 -32.13 11.04 17.29
N ARG A 155 -31.13 11.47 18.07
CA ARG A 155 -29.87 11.98 17.52
C ARG A 155 -29.14 10.90 16.73
N ILE A 156 -29.06 9.68 17.26
CA ILE A 156 -28.38 8.59 16.57
C ILE A 156 -29.02 8.37 15.19
N LYS A 157 -30.36 8.41 15.09
CA LYS A 157 -31.08 8.32 13.80
C LYS A 157 -30.78 9.49 12.85
N GLU A 158 -30.68 10.71 13.39
CA GLU A 158 -30.38 11.95 12.64
C GLU A 158 -28.98 12.02 12.03
N LEU A 159 -27.98 11.33 12.62
CA LEU A 159 -26.58 11.35 12.19
C LEU A 159 -26.36 10.74 10.80
N GLY A 160 -27.06 9.64 10.53
CA GLY A 160 -26.79 8.79 9.36
C GLY A 160 -25.39 8.14 9.39
N PRO A 161 -25.01 7.42 8.32
CA PRO A 161 -23.75 6.66 8.28
C PRO A 161 -22.48 7.52 8.40
N MET A 162 -22.46 8.71 7.76
CA MET A 162 -21.33 9.64 7.85
C MET A 162 -21.19 10.23 9.25
N GLY A 163 -22.31 10.68 9.84
CA GLY A 163 -22.30 11.20 11.21
C GLY A 163 -21.89 10.13 12.22
N TRP A 164 -22.30 8.88 12.01
CA TRP A 164 -21.88 7.73 12.82
C TRP A 164 -20.37 7.48 12.74
N ALA A 165 -19.80 7.51 11.53
CA ALA A 165 -18.36 7.38 11.34
C ALA A 165 -17.58 8.52 12.03
N LEU A 166 -18.06 9.76 11.90
CA LEU A 166 -17.45 10.92 12.57
C LEU A 166 -17.53 10.81 14.09
N ARG A 167 -18.71 10.43 14.62
CA ARG A 167 -18.90 10.18 16.05
C ARG A 167 -17.93 9.13 16.56
N TRP A 168 -17.81 8.01 15.86
CA TRP A 168 -16.86 6.96 16.23
C TRP A 168 -15.41 7.47 16.21
N THR A 169 -14.98 8.18 15.17
CA THR A 169 -13.60 8.72 15.11
C THR A 169 -13.31 9.71 16.24
N LEU A 170 -14.32 10.47 16.66
CA LEU A 170 -14.22 11.43 17.75
C LEU A 170 -14.13 10.71 19.10
N MET A 171 -14.90 9.63 19.30
CA MET A 171 -14.84 8.79 20.50
C MET A 171 -13.49 8.08 20.70
N GLN A 172 -12.66 7.95 19.65
CA GLN A 172 -11.30 7.39 19.78
C GLN A 172 -10.27 8.41 20.31
N LYS A 173 -10.63 9.69 20.45
CA LYS A 173 -9.69 10.73 20.89
C LYS A 173 -9.54 10.73 22.41
N PRO A 174 -8.32 10.94 22.95
CA PRO A 174 -8.07 10.87 24.39
C PRO A 174 -8.92 11.88 25.17
N GLU A 175 -9.03 13.12 24.69
CA GLU A 175 -9.84 14.18 25.30
C GLU A 175 -11.31 13.76 25.50
N VAL A 176 -11.85 12.96 24.57
CA VAL A 176 -13.24 12.48 24.62
C VAL A 176 -13.36 11.24 25.50
N ILE A 177 -12.39 10.33 25.43
CA ILE A 177 -12.31 9.15 26.30
C ILE A 177 -12.26 9.59 27.77
N GLU A 178 -11.43 10.58 28.10
CA GLU A 178 -11.32 11.14 29.45
C GLU A 178 -12.65 11.74 29.93
N ARG A 179 -13.34 12.51 29.07
CA ARG A 179 -14.67 13.05 29.37
C ARG A 179 -15.68 11.93 29.66
N LEU A 180 -15.74 10.90 28.81
CA LEU A 180 -16.65 9.77 28.99
C LEU A 180 -16.34 8.96 30.25
N ARG A 181 -15.05 8.81 30.62
CA ARG A 181 -14.64 8.18 31.88
C ARG A 181 -15.08 9.00 33.09
N ALA A 182 -14.94 10.33 33.04
CA ALA A 182 -15.41 11.22 34.09
C ALA A 182 -16.93 11.17 34.25
N ASP A 183 -17.68 11.20 33.14
CA ASP A 183 -19.14 11.07 33.12
C ASP A 183 -19.57 9.70 33.70
N ALA A 184 -18.88 8.62 33.32
CA ALA A 184 -19.14 7.27 33.84
C ALA A 184 -18.83 7.14 35.34
N ALA A 185 -17.73 7.73 35.80
CA ALA A 185 -17.38 7.77 37.22
C ALA A 185 -18.39 8.59 38.03
N ALA A 186 -18.87 9.71 37.49
CA ALA A 186 -19.93 10.52 38.10
C ALA A 186 -21.27 9.77 38.20
N LEU A 187 -21.55 8.85 37.26
CA LEU A 187 -22.69 7.94 37.31
C LEU A 187 -22.50 6.74 38.25
N GLY A 188 -21.32 6.61 38.88
CA GLY A 188 -21.02 5.55 39.86
C GLY A 188 -20.70 4.18 39.24
N LEU A 189 -20.23 4.15 37.99
CA LEU A 189 -19.78 2.90 37.36
C LEU A 189 -18.43 2.43 37.93
N ASP A 190 -18.26 1.12 38.06
CA ASP A 190 -17.01 0.53 38.54
C ASP A 190 -15.86 0.79 37.56
N GLN A 191 -14.68 1.06 38.11
CA GLN A 191 -13.49 1.44 37.36
C GLN A 191 -13.08 0.34 36.37
N ALA A 192 -13.22 -0.94 36.75
CA ALA A 192 -12.94 -2.07 35.86
C ALA A 192 -13.89 -2.11 34.64
N ALA A 193 -15.16 -1.75 34.83
CA ALA A 193 -16.13 -1.67 33.73
C ALA A 193 -15.81 -0.49 32.79
N ILE A 194 -15.40 0.64 33.36
CA ILE A 194 -14.96 1.83 32.61
C ILE A 194 -13.73 1.51 31.76
N ASP A 195 -12.72 0.86 32.35
CA ASP A 195 -11.47 0.51 31.66
C ASP A 195 -11.69 -0.52 30.54
N LYS A 196 -12.63 -1.45 30.73
CA LYS A 196 -13.03 -2.41 29.70
C LYS A 196 -13.71 -1.73 28.50
N GLN A 197 -14.58 -0.75 28.74
CA GLN A 197 -15.36 -0.09 27.70
C GLN A 197 -14.57 1.02 26.99
N TRP A 198 -13.79 1.80 27.75
CA TRP A 198 -13.02 2.95 27.27
C TRP A 198 -11.55 2.89 27.76
N PRO A 199 -10.74 2.01 27.14
CA PRO A 199 -9.33 1.87 27.49
C PRO A 199 -8.55 3.13 27.12
N THR A 200 -7.60 3.52 27.99
CA THR A 200 -6.70 4.65 27.73
C THR A 200 -5.72 4.34 26.60
N LEU A 201 -5.07 5.37 26.05
CA LEU A 201 -4.06 5.20 25.00
C LEU A 201 -2.90 4.30 25.44
N GLN A 202 -2.49 4.35 26.70
CA GLN A 202 -1.46 3.48 27.25
C GLN A 202 -1.93 2.02 27.27
N MET A 203 -3.13 1.76 27.78
CA MET A 203 -3.71 0.41 27.78
C MET A 203 -3.92 -0.13 26.35
N GLN A 204 -4.36 0.71 25.42
CA GLN A 204 -4.47 0.33 24.01
C GLN A 204 -3.11 0.02 23.39
N ALA A 205 -2.06 0.76 23.74
CA ALA A 205 -0.70 0.51 23.27
C ALA A 205 -0.14 -0.80 23.84
N GLU A 206 -0.39 -1.09 25.11
CA GLU A 206 -0.04 -2.36 25.77
C GLU A 206 -0.76 -3.54 25.12
N GLN A 207 -2.07 -3.40 24.87
CA GLN A 207 -2.86 -4.40 24.13
C GLN A 207 -2.29 -4.66 22.73
N ARG A 208 -1.98 -3.60 21.98
CA ARG A 208 -1.35 -3.72 20.66
C ARG A 208 0.05 -4.33 20.71
N ALA A 209 0.84 -4.02 21.75
CA ALA A 209 2.17 -4.62 21.94
C ALA A 209 2.06 -6.12 22.28
N ALA A 210 1.08 -6.51 23.10
CA ALA A 210 0.76 -7.90 23.41
C ALA A 210 0.25 -8.66 22.17
N GLU A 211 -0.61 -8.05 21.35
CA GLU A 211 -1.07 -8.62 20.08
C GLU A 211 0.07 -8.71 19.05
N GLY A 212 0.90 -7.67 18.96
CA GLY A 212 2.02 -7.58 18.02
C GLY A 212 3.14 -8.58 18.32
N THR A 213 3.41 -8.86 19.58
CA THR A 213 4.34 -9.94 19.99
C THR A 213 3.79 -11.32 19.63
N LEU A 214 2.47 -11.51 19.73
CA LEU A 214 1.77 -12.70 19.25
C LEU A 214 1.87 -12.89 17.73
N VAL A 215 1.70 -11.82 16.95
CA VAL A 215 1.80 -11.84 15.47
C VAL A 215 3.25 -11.99 14.99
N ARG A 216 4.22 -11.37 15.67
CA ARG A 216 5.66 -11.49 15.37
C ARG A 216 6.17 -12.93 15.52
N ASN A 217 5.61 -13.70 16.46
CA ASN A 217 5.92 -15.12 16.62
C ASN A 217 5.29 -16.02 15.54
N VAL A 218 4.27 -15.56 14.82
CA VAL A 218 3.56 -16.34 13.78
C VAL A 218 4.06 -16.04 12.37
N ASN A 219 4.70 -14.88 12.13
CA ASN A 219 5.10 -14.42 10.80
C ASN A 219 6.60 -14.05 10.72
N SER A 220 7.47 -15.01 10.98
CA SER A 220 8.91 -14.90 10.68
C SER A 220 9.21 -15.15 9.20
N GLY A 221 8.76 -14.27 8.28
CA GLY A 221 8.99 -14.54 6.86
C GLY A 221 8.46 -13.59 5.78
N ALA A 222 8.42 -12.27 5.96
CA ALA A 222 8.52 -11.27 4.86
C ALA A 222 8.33 -9.84 5.40
N PRO A 223 9.15 -8.86 5.01
CA PRO A 223 8.83 -7.46 5.25
C PRO A 223 7.85 -7.00 4.16
N VAL A 224 6.65 -6.61 4.59
CA VAL A 224 5.64 -5.96 3.75
C VAL A 224 5.65 -4.47 4.09
N ASP A 225 5.70 -3.68 3.03
CA ASP A 225 5.70 -2.23 2.96
C ASP A 225 4.95 -1.51 4.10
N LEU A 226 5.71 -0.76 4.91
CA LEU A 226 5.29 0.28 5.85
C LEU A 226 6.10 1.54 5.45
N GLU A 227 5.61 2.77 5.36
CA GLU A 227 4.29 3.38 5.50
C GLU A 227 4.43 4.74 4.82
N PHE A 228 3.55 5.05 3.87
CA PHE A 228 3.54 6.33 3.14
C PHE A 228 2.32 7.12 3.61
N ALA A 229 2.44 7.81 4.74
CA ALA A 229 1.39 8.68 5.24
C ALA A 229 1.94 9.64 6.30
N GLU A 230 2.67 10.68 5.88
CA GLU A 230 2.79 11.96 6.59
C GLU A 230 3.72 12.86 5.77
N THR A 231 3.14 13.73 4.93
CA THR A 231 3.64 15.05 4.46
C THR A 231 2.96 15.43 3.14
N GLU A 232 1.65 15.70 3.13
CA GLU A 232 0.99 16.36 1.98
C GLU A 232 0.27 17.66 2.42
N GLY A 233 0.64 18.20 3.59
CA GLY A 233 -0.06 19.32 4.22
C GLY A 233 0.56 20.70 3.99
N GLN A 234 1.70 20.82 3.31
CA GLN A 234 2.52 22.02 3.38
C GLN A 234 3.23 22.38 2.07
N GLU A 235 2.57 22.17 0.93
CA GLU A 235 3.06 22.65 -0.36
C GLU A 235 1.95 23.46 -1.02
N MET A 236 1.69 24.67 -0.52
CA MET A 236 0.84 25.61 -1.28
C MET A 236 1.40 27.03 -1.34
N TRP A 237 2.59 27.33 -0.78
CA TRP A 237 3.34 28.59 -0.96
C TRP A 237 4.82 28.40 -0.56
N ALA A 238 5.53 27.47 -1.17
CA ALA A 238 6.95 27.26 -0.90
C ALA A 238 7.76 27.78 -2.11
N GLY A 239 8.74 28.67 -1.88
CA GLY A 239 9.60 29.19 -2.96
C GLY A 239 10.48 28.09 -3.57
N GLU A 240 11.12 28.36 -4.71
CA GLU A 240 11.97 27.39 -5.45
C GLU A 240 12.98 26.65 -4.54
N GLU A 241 13.51 27.30 -3.50
CA GLU A 241 14.43 26.70 -2.53
C GLU A 241 13.82 25.54 -1.69
N ALA A 242 12.50 25.58 -1.43
CA ALA A 242 11.81 24.55 -0.68
C ALA A 242 11.45 23.34 -1.56
N GLU A 243 11.22 23.55 -2.86
CA GLU A 243 11.01 22.47 -3.82
C GLU A 243 12.30 21.65 -4.01
N ASP A 244 13.45 22.31 -4.07
CA ASP A 244 14.76 21.67 -4.17
C ASP A 244 15.10 20.83 -2.92
N GLN A 245 14.78 21.34 -1.72
CA GLN A 245 14.94 20.59 -0.47
C GLN A 245 14.04 19.36 -0.42
N ALA A 246 12.76 19.50 -0.77
CA ALA A 246 11.83 18.39 -0.85
C ALA A 246 12.27 17.32 -1.88
N ALA A 247 12.89 17.74 -2.99
CA ALA A 247 13.44 16.82 -3.98
C ALA A 247 14.67 16.05 -3.47
N LEU A 248 15.55 16.70 -2.70
CA LEU A 248 16.68 16.05 -2.04
C LEU A 248 16.21 15.04 -1.00
N GLU A 249 15.23 15.39 -0.16
CA GLU A 249 14.63 14.47 0.82
C GLU A 249 14.01 13.25 0.16
N LYS A 250 13.28 13.43 -0.96
CA LYS A 250 12.72 12.32 -1.75
C LYS A 250 13.83 11.41 -2.29
N ARG A 251 14.97 11.96 -2.70
CA ARG A 251 16.14 11.20 -3.17
C ARG A 251 16.83 10.46 -2.03
N GLU A 252 17.01 11.08 -0.87
CA GLU A 252 17.57 10.42 0.32
C GLU A 252 16.72 9.23 0.75
N LYS A 253 15.40 9.40 0.87
CA LYS A 253 14.46 8.31 1.17
C LYS A 253 14.51 7.17 0.15
N TYR A 254 14.66 7.50 -1.14
CA TYR A 254 14.83 6.49 -2.18
C TYR A 254 16.13 5.71 -2.00
N ILE A 255 17.24 6.37 -1.67
CA ILE A 255 18.55 5.75 -1.44
C ILE A 255 18.52 4.87 -0.19
N GLU A 256 17.92 5.35 0.91
CA GLU A 256 17.69 4.57 2.13
C GLU A 256 17.01 3.24 1.82
N SER A 257 15.87 3.30 1.13
CA SER A 257 15.09 2.11 0.77
C SER A 257 15.89 1.14 -0.12
N ARG A 258 16.73 1.67 -1.01
CA ARG A 258 17.54 0.87 -1.93
C ARG A 258 18.72 0.22 -1.21
N ALA A 259 19.42 0.96 -0.36
CA ALA A 259 20.55 0.47 0.43
C ALA A 259 20.13 -0.64 1.40
N ALA A 260 18.99 -0.48 2.06
CA ALA A 260 18.38 -1.52 2.91
C ALA A 260 18.11 -2.83 2.13
N ILE A 261 17.46 -2.72 0.96
CA ILE A 261 17.18 -3.87 0.08
C ILE A 261 18.48 -4.50 -0.44
N GLU A 262 19.49 -3.69 -0.76
CA GLU A 262 20.79 -4.16 -1.24
C GLU A 262 21.53 -4.96 -0.15
N TYR A 263 21.62 -4.41 1.06
CA TYR A 263 22.25 -5.05 2.22
C TYR A 263 21.59 -6.39 2.55
N THR A 264 20.26 -6.41 2.67
CA THR A 264 19.49 -7.64 2.97
C THR A 264 19.62 -8.71 1.88
N LYS A 265 19.77 -8.32 0.61
CA LYS A 265 20.04 -9.25 -0.50
C LYS A 265 21.48 -9.77 -0.50
N ALA A 266 22.45 -8.94 -0.11
CA ALA A 266 23.86 -9.30 -0.06
C ALA A 266 24.14 -10.27 1.10
N THR A 267 23.66 -9.97 2.30
CA THR A 267 23.76 -10.84 3.49
C THR A 267 23.15 -12.22 3.26
N LYS A 268 21.90 -12.28 2.77
CA LYS A 268 21.24 -13.55 2.42
C LYS A 268 21.96 -14.33 1.30
N ALA A 269 22.74 -13.66 0.46
CA ALA A 269 23.53 -14.33 -0.56
C ALA A 269 24.85 -14.86 0.01
N ALA A 270 25.52 -14.08 0.86
CA ALA A 270 26.73 -14.48 1.57
C ALA A 270 26.48 -15.73 2.43
N GLU A 271 25.40 -15.76 3.21
CA GLU A 271 24.97 -16.93 3.99
C GLU A 271 24.68 -18.16 3.10
N ARG A 272 24.11 -17.93 1.90
CA ARG A 272 23.88 -18.98 0.90
C ARG A 272 25.16 -19.53 0.29
N TYR A 273 26.20 -18.71 0.14
CA TYR A 273 27.49 -19.18 -0.35
C TYR A 273 28.24 -19.98 0.72
N LEU A 274 28.19 -19.52 1.97
CA LEU A 274 28.77 -20.23 3.11
C LEU A 274 28.09 -21.59 3.35
N SER A 275 26.75 -21.63 3.39
CA SER A 275 26.00 -22.89 3.59
C SER A 275 26.20 -23.91 2.47
N ARG A 276 26.63 -23.48 1.28
CA ARG A 276 26.98 -24.37 0.16
C ARG A 276 28.45 -24.78 0.13
N GLY A 277 29.28 -24.29 1.06
CA GLY A 277 30.71 -24.58 1.12
C GLY A 277 31.52 -24.01 -0.05
N VAL A 278 31.00 -22.99 -0.75
CA VAL A 278 31.71 -22.39 -1.90
C VAL A 278 32.63 -21.25 -1.47
N VAL A 279 32.45 -20.74 -0.25
CA VAL A 279 33.22 -19.66 0.34
C VAL A 279 33.50 -20.00 1.80
N ASP A 280 34.66 -19.61 2.32
CA ASP A 280 35.12 -20.00 3.66
C ASP A 280 34.66 -19.00 4.74
N SER A 281 34.52 -17.72 4.38
CA SER A 281 34.12 -16.64 5.29
C SER A 281 32.85 -15.93 4.82
N VAL A 282 32.09 -15.37 5.76
CA VAL A 282 30.95 -14.50 5.41
C VAL A 282 31.41 -13.21 4.73
N GLU A 283 32.62 -12.74 5.01
CA GLU A 283 33.20 -11.52 4.40
C GLU A 283 33.50 -11.72 2.92
N GLU A 284 34.17 -12.82 2.57
CA GLU A 284 34.35 -13.26 1.19
C GLU A 284 32.99 -13.48 0.51
N GLY A 285 32.00 -14.00 1.25
CA GLY A 285 30.65 -14.20 0.75
C GLY A 285 29.94 -12.88 0.42
N LEU A 286 30.19 -11.83 1.20
CA LEU A 286 29.69 -10.47 0.94
C LEU A 286 30.37 -9.87 -0.29
N LYS A 287 31.71 -9.95 -0.39
CA LYS A 287 32.46 -9.51 -1.58
C LYS A 287 31.91 -10.18 -2.85
N LEU A 288 31.80 -11.52 -2.83
CA LEU A 288 31.24 -12.29 -3.94
C LEU A 288 29.80 -11.90 -4.26
N ALA A 289 28.97 -11.61 -3.26
CA ALA A 289 27.59 -11.21 -3.47
C ALA A 289 27.48 -9.89 -4.26
N PHE A 290 28.31 -8.90 -3.95
CA PHE A 290 28.32 -7.62 -4.70
C PHE A 290 28.92 -7.77 -6.10
N ILE A 291 30.02 -8.51 -6.26
CA ILE A 291 30.63 -8.82 -7.55
C ILE A 291 29.62 -9.50 -8.49
N ARG A 292 28.81 -10.42 -7.94
CA ARG A 292 27.80 -11.16 -8.72
C ARG A 292 26.42 -10.52 -8.69
N ALA A 293 26.28 -9.28 -8.22
CA ALA A 293 24.97 -8.63 -8.14
C ALA A 293 24.34 -8.51 -9.54
N ARG A 294 25.13 -8.04 -10.52
CA ARG A 294 24.68 -7.91 -11.92
C ARG A 294 24.28 -9.25 -12.54
N GLU A 295 25.10 -10.28 -12.39
CA GLU A 295 24.77 -11.63 -12.88
C GLU A 295 23.46 -12.16 -12.27
N ARG A 296 23.22 -11.90 -10.97
CA ARG A 296 21.99 -12.32 -10.29
C ARG A 296 20.78 -11.56 -10.82
N GLU A 297 20.92 -10.27 -11.09
CA GLU A 297 19.85 -9.45 -11.68
C GLU A 297 19.53 -9.88 -13.11
N GLU A 298 20.55 -10.10 -13.94
CA GLU A 298 20.40 -10.61 -15.31
C GLU A 298 19.77 -12.01 -15.31
N ALA A 299 20.22 -12.92 -14.45
CA ALA A 299 19.62 -14.25 -14.30
C ALA A 299 18.16 -14.18 -13.84
N ALA A 300 17.83 -13.28 -12.90
CA ALA A 300 16.45 -13.06 -12.45
C ALA A 300 15.57 -12.48 -13.58
N ALA A 301 16.10 -11.55 -14.37
CA ALA A 301 15.43 -11.00 -15.54
C ALA A 301 15.17 -12.09 -16.60
N LEU A 302 16.19 -12.88 -16.94
CA LEU A 302 16.08 -14.00 -17.88
C LEU A 302 15.05 -15.05 -17.41
N LEU A 303 15.04 -15.40 -16.12
CA LEU A 303 14.03 -16.31 -15.56
C LEU A 303 12.62 -15.72 -15.65
N LYS A 304 12.46 -14.42 -15.39
CA LYS A 304 11.18 -13.71 -15.55
C LYS A 304 10.73 -13.72 -17.00
N HIS A 305 11.59 -13.37 -17.95
CA HIS A 305 11.31 -13.42 -19.39
C HIS A 305 10.97 -14.83 -19.85
N LYS A 306 11.75 -15.84 -19.44
CA LYS A 306 11.48 -17.26 -19.73
C LYS A 306 10.14 -17.71 -19.16
N SER A 307 9.78 -17.28 -17.95
CA SER A 307 8.47 -17.58 -17.36
C SER A 307 7.33 -16.93 -18.16
N VAL A 308 7.48 -15.67 -18.57
CA VAL A 308 6.46 -14.97 -19.37
C VAL A 308 6.32 -15.62 -20.74
N ARG A 309 7.43 -15.94 -21.40
CA ARG A 309 7.47 -16.64 -22.68
C ARG A 309 6.74 -17.98 -22.61
N LYS A 310 7.02 -18.81 -21.59
CA LYS A 310 6.30 -20.09 -21.37
C LYS A 310 4.80 -19.90 -21.17
N GLN A 311 4.37 -18.84 -20.50
CA GLN A 311 2.95 -18.54 -20.30
C GLN A 311 2.26 -18.12 -21.61
N GLN A 312 2.98 -17.48 -22.52
CA GLN A 312 2.49 -17.10 -23.84
C GLN A 312 2.44 -18.31 -24.79
N GLU A 313 3.51 -19.11 -24.84
CA GLU A 313 3.61 -20.33 -25.64
C GLU A 313 2.56 -21.39 -25.23
N ALA A 314 2.10 -21.37 -23.98
CA ALA A 314 1.05 -22.27 -23.51
C ALA A 314 -0.32 -22.09 -24.22
N GLY A 315 -0.53 -20.98 -24.96
CA GLY A 315 -1.62 -20.84 -25.92
C GLY A 315 -3.03 -20.70 -25.36
N PHE A 316 -3.21 -20.19 -24.13
CA PHE A 316 -4.55 -20.08 -23.50
C PHE A 316 -5.53 -19.25 -24.32
N THR A 317 -6.71 -19.82 -24.59
CA THR A 317 -7.76 -19.15 -25.36
C THR A 317 -8.43 -18.04 -24.53
N LYS A 318 -9.04 -17.06 -25.20
CA LYS A 318 -9.79 -15.99 -24.49
C LYS A 318 -10.94 -16.56 -23.65
N ALA A 319 -11.56 -17.65 -24.10
CA ALA A 319 -12.65 -18.32 -23.38
C ALA A 319 -12.16 -18.93 -22.06
N GLU A 320 -11.03 -19.64 -22.06
CA GLU A 320 -10.39 -20.19 -20.86
C GLU A 320 -10.02 -19.09 -19.85
N LEU A 321 -9.50 -17.96 -20.34
CA LEU A 321 -9.19 -16.82 -19.46
C LEU A 321 -10.45 -16.23 -18.83
N GLN A 322 -11.58 -16.20 -19.55
CA GLN A 322 -12.86 -15.78 -18.97
C GLN A 322 -13.39 -16.80 -17.96
N GLU A 323 -13.26 -18.09 -18.21
CA GLU A 323 -13.63 -19.14 -17.26
C GLU A 323 -12.83 -19.03 -15.95
N ILE A 324 -11.53 -18.73 -16.03
CA ILE A 324 -10.71 -18.51 -14.84
C ILE A 324 -11.21 -17.28 -14.07
N ARG A 325 -11.57 -16.20 -14.76
CA ARG A 325 -12.12 -15.00 -14.12
C ARG A 325 -13.44 -15.27 -13.41
N THR A 326 -14.34 -16.03 -14.04
CA THR A 326 -15.63 -16.37 -13.44
C THR A 326 -15.45 -17.33 -12.28
N ARG A 327 -14.64 -18.39 -12.44
CA ARG A 327 -14.37 -19.40 -11.42
C ARG A 327 -13.79 -18.82 -10.14
N PHE A 328 -12.84 -17.88 -10.25
CA PHE A 328 -12.23 -17.24 -9.08
C PHE A 328 -12.96 -15.98 -8.61
N ASN A 329 -14.08 -15.59 -9.24
CA ASN A 329 -14.79 -14.34 -8.97
C ASN A 329 -13.89 -13.08 -9.12
N LEU A 330 -13.01 -13.08 -10.13
CA LEU A 330 -12.03 -12.04 -10.40
C LEU A 330 -12.23 -11.39 -11.79
N PRO A 331 -13.34 -10.64 -12.00
CA PRO A 331 -13.72 -10.15 -13.32
C PRO A 331 -12.76 -9.11 -13.93
N ASN A 332 -12.05 -8.34 -13.10
CA ASN A 332 -11.23 -7.20 -13.54
C ASN A 332 -9.73 -7.52 -13.66
N ILE A 333 -9.34 -8.79 -13.66
CA ILE A 333 -7.93 -9.20 -13.75
C ILE A 333 -7.42 -9.07 -15.19
N LYS A 334 -6.21 -8.51 -15.35
CA LYS A 334 -5.50 -8.37 -16.63
C LYS A 334 -5.22 -9.75 -17.26
N ASP A 335 -5.10 -9.80 -18.59
CA ASP A 335 -4.89 -11.07 -19.30
C ASP A 335 -3.62 -11.81 -18.85
N HIS A 336 -2.51 -11.10 -18.60
CA HIS A 336 -1.26 -11.74 -18.17
C HIS A 336 -1.37 -12.40 -16.79
N THR A 337 -2.14 -11.81 -15.87
CA THR A 337 -2.38 -12.38 -14.53
C THR A 337 -3.32 -13.58 -14.63
N ALA A 338 -4.36 -13.52 -15.47
CA ALA A 338 -5.21 -14.68 -15.76
C ALA A 338 -4.42 -15.83 -16.39
N ARG A 339 -3.53 -15.55 -17.36
CA ARG A 339 -2.61 -16.54 -17.97
C ARG A 339 -1.66 -17.15 -16.95
N LYS A 340 -1.11 -16.35 -16.02
CA LYS A 340 -0.26 -16.85 -14.94
C LYS A 340 -1.01 -17.84 -14.05
N ILE A 341 -2.27 -17.55 -13.71
CA ILE A 341 -3.12 -18.47 -12.93
C ILE A 341 -3.39 -19.76 -13.71
N ALA A 342 -3.78 -19.66 -14.98
CA ALA A 342 -4.01 -20.79 -15.88
C ALA A 342 -2.78 -21.71 -15.98
N TYR A 343 -1.62 -21.09 -16.21
CA TYR A 343 -0.35 -21.77 -16.32
C TYR A 343 0.03 -22.50 -15.03
N ASN A 344 -0.18 -21.88 -13.88
CA ASN A 344 0.09 -22.51 -12.59
C ASN A 344 -0.85 -23.70 -12.30
N GLN A 345 -2.12 -23.63 -12.72
CA GLN A 345 -3.05 -24.76 -12.62
C GLN A 345 -2.62 -25.92 -13.52
N ARG A 346 -2.26 -25.64 -14.78
CA ARG A 346 -1.73 -26.65 -15.71
C ARG A 346 -0.44 -27.28 -15.16
N LYS A 347 0.45 -26.46 -14.60
CA LYS A 347 1.68 -26.94 -13.95
C LYS A 347 1.39 -27.85 -12.77
N ARG A 348 0.38 -27.54 -11.94
CA ARG A 348 -0.04 -28.42 -10.83
C ARG A 348 -0.54 -29.77 -11.35
N LYS A 349 -1.43 -29.77 -12.35
CA LYS A 349 -1.90 -31.02 -12.99
C LYS A 349 -0.75 -31.87 -13.53
N MET A 350 0.23 -31.25 -14.20
CA MET A 350 1.43 -31.95 -14.68
C MET A 350 2.28 -32.54 -13.54
N ILE A 351 2.33 -31.88 -12.39
CA ILE A 351 3.03 -32.40 -11.21
C ILE A 351 2.25 -33.60 -10.64
N ASP A 352 0.93 -33.50 -10.57
CA ASP A 352 0.05 -34.58 -10.10
C ASP A 352 0.17 -35.80 -11.04
N GLU A 353 0.16 -35.59 -12.35
CA GLU A 353 0.37 -36.62 -13.39
C GLU A 353 1.76 -37.24 -13.33
N ALA A 354 2.78 -36.48 -12.92
CA ALA A 354 4.15 -36.95 -12.79
C ALA A 354 4.42 -37.75 -11.49
N GLY A 355 3.39 -38.02 -10.68
CA GLY A 355 3.54 -38.75 -9.41
C GLY A 355 3.93 -37.86 -8.23
N GLY A 356 3.64 -36.56 -8.30
CA GLY A 356 3.86 -35.61 -7.22
C GLY A 356 5.12 -34.76 -7.37
N ILE A 357 5.36 -33.89 -6.39
CA ILE A 357 6.37 -32.83 -6.50
C ILE A 357 7.80 -33.36 -6.43
N GLU A 358 8.02 -34.46 -5.72
CA GLU A 358 9.33 -35.09 -5.55
C GLU A 358 9.82 -35.70 -6.86
N ALA A 359 8.97 -36.50 -7.54
CA ALA A 359 9.27 -37.05 -8.85
C ALA A 359 9.50 -35.95 -9.90
N TRP A 360 8.65 -34.91 -9.90
CA TRP A 360 8.85 -33.75 -10.75
C TRP A 360 10.20 -33.06 -10.49
N ASN A 361 10.58 -32.86 -9.22
CA ASN A 361 11.87 -32.25 -8.86
C ASN A 361 13.05 -33.16 -9.19
N ALA A 362 12.94 -34.47 -9.00
CA ALA A 362 13.96 -35.46 -9.37
C ALA A 362 14.26 -35.41 -10.88
N SER A 363 13.22 -35.30 -11.72
CA SER A 363 13.39 -35.12 -13.17
C SER A 363 14.18 -33.84 -13.54
N LYS A 364 14.09 -32.79 -12.71
CA LYS A 364 14.84 -31.54 -12.89
C LYS A 364 16.23 -31.60 -12.29
N ALA A 365 16.41 -32.37 -11.22
CA ALA A 365 17.69 -32.61 -10.58
C ALA A 365 18.63 -33.44 -11.47
N ALA A 366 18.10 -34.29 -12.36
CA ALA A 366 18.91 -35.11 -13.28
C ALA A 366 19.95 -34.30 -14.08
N ALA A 367 19.61 -33.10 -14.56
CA ALA A 367 20.55 -32.24 -15.29
C ALA A 367 21.66 -31.66 -14.40
N HIS A 368 21.38 -31.44 -13.11
CA HIS A 368 22.40 -31.04 -12.13
C HIS A 368 23.30 -32.22 -11.76
N LEU A 369 22.71 -33.39 -11.51
CA LEU A 369 23.44 -34.63 -11.22
C LEU A 369 24.37 -35.02 -12.37
N ALA A 370 23.94 -34.86 -13.63
CA ALA A 370 24.79 -35.07 -14.80
C ALA A 370 26.03 -34.15 -14.79
N ARG A 371 25.85 -32.86 -14.49
CA ARG A 371 26.96 -31.90 -14.38
C ARG A 371 27.92 -32.22 -13.24
N VAL A 372 27.39 -32.71 -12.12
CA VAL A 372 28.19 -33.16 -10.97
C VAL A 372 28.99 -34.40 -11.34
N ALA A 373 28.38 -35.35 -12.07
CA ALA A 373 29.06 -36.54 -12.56
C ALA A 373 30.18 -36.20 -13.56
N GLU A 374 29.93 -35.28 -14.49
CA GLU A 374 30.95 -34.76 -15.42
C GLU A 374 32.14 -34.11 -14.70
N ALA A 375 31.89 -33.45 -13.57
CA ALA A 375 32.94 -32.81 -12.76
C ALA A 375 33.73 -33.79 -11.87
N GLY A 376 33.39 -35.10 -11.86
CA GLY A 376 34.06 -36.10 -11.05
C GLY A 376 33.52 -36.25 -9.62
N GLY A 377 32.28 -35.83 -9.38
CA GLY A 377 31.60 -35.93 -8.07
C GLY A 377 31.30 -34.58 -7.43
N GLU A 378 30.56 -34.61 -6.32
CA GLU A 378 30.10 -33.39 -5.63
C GLU A 378 31.26 -32.56 -5.07
N GLU A 379 32.26 -33.22 -4.46
CA GLU A 379 33.41 -32.54 -3.88
C GLU A 379 34.27 -31.84 -4.94
N ALA A 380 34.50 -32.50 -6.07
CA ALA A 380 35.25 -31.93 -7.19
C ALA A 380 34.52 -30.74 -7.81
N PHE A 381 33.19 -30.84 -7.98
CA PHE A 381 32.35 -29.74 -8.45
C PHE A 381 32.39 -28.53 -7.50
N LEU A 382 32.29 -28.75 -6.20
CA LEU A 382 32.37 -27.69 -5.19
C LEU A 382 33.76 -27.06 -5.15
N LYS A 383 34.82 -27.85 -5.23
CA LYS A 383 36.21 -27.36 -5.28
C LYS A 383 36.45 -26.49 -6.52
N ALA A 384 35.97 -26.91 -7.68
CA ALA A 384 36.03 -26.11 -8.90
C ALA A 384 35.27 -24.79 -8.74
N ARG A 385 34.06 -24.82 -8.19
CA ARG A 385 33.27 -23.60 -7.92
C ARG A 385 33.91 -22.65 -6.92
N LYS A 386 34.51 -23.21 -5.87
CA LYS A 386 35.25 -22.44 -4.87
C LYS A 386 36.46 -21.75 -5.52
N ALA A 387 37.21 -22.45 -6.36
CA ALA A 387 38.33 -21.88 -7.10
C ALA A 387 37.89 -20.76 -8.08
N GLU A 388 36.78 -20.96 -8.81
CA GLU A 388 36.21 -19.93 -9.69
C GLU A 388 35.84 -18.66 -8.92
N TYR A 389 35.16 -18.79 -7.77
CA TYR A 389 34.75 -17.62 -6.99
C TYR A 389 35.92 -16.94 -6.29
N ALA A 390 36.92 -17.70 -5.83
CA ALA A 390 38.17 -17.12 -5.31
C ALA A 390 38.90 -16.32 -6.40
N ALA A 391 38.97 -16.83 -7.63
CA ALA A 391 39.55 -16.10 -8.77
C ALA A 391 38.77 -14.81 -9.09
N LEU A 392 37.43 -14.84 -9.04
CA LEU A 392 36.61 -13.63 -9.23
C LEU A 392 36.84 -12.57 -8.14
N ILE A 393 36.99 -12.99 -6.87
CA ILE A 393 37.30 -12.08 -5.77
C ILE A 393 38.69 -11.46 -5.99
N ALA A 394 39.69 -12.27 -6.34
CA ALA A 394 41.05 -11.78 -6.61
C ALA A 394 41.10 -10.82 -7.82
N GLU A 395 40.34 -11.10 -8.88
CA GLU A 395 40.21 -10.20 -10.04
C GLU A 395 39.55 -8.87 -9.65
N ALA A 396 38.54 -8.90 -8.77
CA ALA A 396 37.87 -7.69 -8.30
C ALA A 396 38.73 -6.86 -7.35
N GLU A 397 39.50 -7.49 -6.46
CA GLU A 397 40.43 -6.79 -5.56
C GLU A 397 41.58 -6.13 -6.32
N THR A 398 42.02 -6.73 -7.42
CA THR A 398 43.06 -6.17 -8.29
C THR A 398 42.53 -5.16 -9.32
N ALA A 399 41.23 -4.88 -9.35
CA ALA A 399 40.62 -3.98 -10.33
C ALA A 399 41.10 -2.52 -10.22
N SER A 400 41.67 -2.08 -9.09
CA SER A 400 42.25 -0.74 -8.99
C SER A 400 43.55 -0.59 -9.77
N THR A 401 44.35 -1.65 -9.91
CA THR A 401 45.68 -1.64 -10.51
C THR A 401 45.75 -2.31 -11.89
N ASN A 402 44.82 -3.22 -12.18
CA ASN A 402 44.86 -4.02 -13.40
C ASN A 402 44.24 -3.28 -14.60
N GLU A 403 45.08 -2.94 -15.59
CA GLU A 403 44.66 -2.30 -16.85
C GLU A 403 44.23 -3.29 -17.93
N ALA A 404 44.45 -4.60 -17.74
CA ALA A 404 44.06 -5.62 -18.71
C ALA A 404 42.55 -5.92 -18.71
N ILE A 405 41.83 -5.48 -17.66
CA ILE A 405 40.38 -5.64 -17.53
C ILE A 405 39.68 -4.50 -18.29
N ASP A 406 38.58 -4.83 -18.98
CA ASP A 406 37.71 -3.84 -19.61
C ASP A 406 37.31 -2.71 -18.64
N ALA A 407 37.24 -1.48 -19.14
CA ALA A 407 37.03 -0.29 -18.30
C ALA A 407 35.68 -0.32 -17.56
N GLU A 408 34.60 -0.82 -18.19
CA GLU A 408 33.29 -0.93 -17.54
C GLU A 408 33.31 -2.00 -16.44
N ARG A 409 33.96 -3.14 -16.72
CA ARG A 409 34.11 -4.22 -15.75
C ARG A 409 34.98 -3.78 -14.56
N ARG A 410 36.04 -3.02 -14.82
CA ARG A 410 36.95 -2.47 -13.81
C ARG A 410 36.22 -1.52 -12.86
N THR A 411 35.48 -0.55 -13.40
CA THR A 411 34.69 0.41 -12.59
C THR A 411 33.62 -0.31 -11.78
N TYR A 412 32.96 -1.32 -12.36
CA TYR A 412 31.98 -2.14 -11.67
C TYR A 412 32.58 -2.88 -10.47
N TYR A 413 33.73 -3.53 -10.65
CA TYR A 413 34.42 -4.24 -9.56
C TYR A 413 34.88 -3.31 -8.45
N GLN A 414 35.41 -2.13 -8.78
CA GLN A 414 35.78 -1.12 -7.78
C GLN A 414 34.57 -0.74 -6.91
N ILE A 415 33.45 -0.39 -7.55
CA ILE A 415 32.20 -0.04 -6.84
C ILE A 415 31.68 -1.23 -6.02
N ALA A 416 31.79 -2.45 -6.54
CA ALA A 416 31.34 -3.66 -5.84
C ALA A 416 32.16 -3.94 -4.58
N ILE A 417 33.48 -3.78 -4.64
CA ILE A 417 34.38 -3.94 -3.49
C ILE A 417 34.13 -2.85 -2.45
N GLU A 418 33.99 -1.58 -2.86
CA GLU A 418 33.68 -0.48 -1.94
C GLU A 418 32.35 -0.68 -1.19
N ARG A 419 31.34 -1.23 -1.88
CA ARG A 419 30.05 -1.59 -1.26
C ARG A 419 30.19 -2.80 -0.35
N ALA A 420 30.97 -3.80 -0.73
CA ALA A 420 31.24 -4.97 0.10
C ALA A 420 31.96 -4.58 1.40
N ASP A 421 32.98 -3.73 1.32
CA ASP A 421 33.75 -3.27 2.48
C ASP A 421 32.87 -2.46 3.44
N ARG A 422 31.97 -1.62 2.92
CA ARG A 422 30.95 -0.95 3.75
C ARG A 422 30.00 -1.94 4.41
N ALA A 423 29.54 -2.95 3.69
CA ALA A 423 28.67 -3.98 4.25
C ALA A 423 29.37 -4.81 5.33
N ILE A 424 30.66 -5.11 5.15
CA ILE A 424 31.51 -5.78 6.15
C ILE A 424 31.65 -4.91 7.41
N LYS A 425 31.98 -3.62 7.24
CA LYS A 425 32.05 -2.66 8.36
C LYS A 425 30.72 -2.52 9.09
N ALA A 426 29.63 -2.36 8.36
CA ALA A 426 28.29 -2.23 8.93
C ALA A 426 27.84 -3.49 9.68
N LYS A 427 28.22 -4.68 9.19
CA LYS A 427 27.96 -5.95 9.88
C LYS A 427 28.66 -6.05 11.23
N ALA A 428 29.80 -5.37 11.42
CA ALA A 428 30.48 -5.32 12.72
C ALA A 428 29.76 -4.41 13.75
N GLY A 429 28.90 -3.49 13.28
CA GLY A 429 28.10 -2.59 14.11
C GLY A 429 26.61 -2.97 14.15
N SER A 430 25.74 -2.03 13.82
CA SER A 430 24.27 -2.16 13.84
C SER A 430 23.68 -2.87 12.60
N GLY A 431 24.53 -3.34 11.68
CA GLY A 431 24.14 -4.15 10.52
C GLY A 431 23.55 -3.31 9.38
N GLU A 432 22.23 -3.31 9.26
CA GLU A 432 21.53 -2.66 8.14
C GLU A 432 21.53 -1.14 8.26
N ALA A 433 21.32 -0.60 9.48
CA ALA A 433 21.23 0.83 9.71
C ALA A 433 22.57 1.53 9.43
N ASP A 434 23.69 0.99 9.93
CA ASP A 434 25.04 1.51 9.64
C ASP A 434 25.37 1.50 8.13
N TYR A 435 24.91 0.47 7.39
CA TYR A 435 25.11 0.43 5.95
C TYR A 435 24.34 1.54 5.25
N VAL A 436 23.05 1.70 5.58
CA VAL A 436 22.20 2.77 5.05
C VAL A 436 22.79 4.14 5.35
N GLU A 437 23.20 4.40 6.60
CA GLU A 437 23.81 5.67 6.99
C GLU A 437 25.12 5.93 6.24
N SER A 438 26.02 4.95 6.14
CA SER A 438 27.26 5.09 5.37
C SER A 438 27.02 5.35 3.88
N THR A 439 25.94 4.79 3.29
CA THR A 439 25.56 5.07 1.89
C THR A 439 24.99 6.47 1.70
N LEU A 440 24.22 6.96 2.68
CA LEU A 440 23.71 8.33 2.69
C LEU A 440 24.84 9.34 2.87
N GLU A 441 25.80 9.08 3.75
CA GLU A 441 26.96 9.95 3.92
C GLU A 441 27.77 10.08 2.63
N GLU A 442 28.01 8.98 1.92
CA GLU A 442 28.70 9.01 0.63
C GLU A 442 27.90 9.83 -0.41
N PHE A 443 26.59 9.63 -0.46
CA PHE A 443 25.71 10.40 -1.32
C PHE A 443 25.73 11.90 -0.98
N ARG A 444 25.65 12.25 0.31
CA ARG A 444 25.74 13.61 0.82
C ARG A 444 27.09 14.24 0.53
N LYS A 445 28.20 13.52 0.66
CA LYS A 445 29.55 13.98 0.28
C LYS A 445 29.64 14.27 -1.22
N ARG A 446 29.10 13.38 -2.06
CA ARG A 446 29.10 13.54 -3.52
C ARG A 446 28.23 14.71 -4.00
N ASN A 447 27.08 14.94 -3.37
CA ASN A 447 26.18 16.03 -3.72
C ASN A 447 26.49 17.36 -3.02
N GLY A 448 27.12 17.31 -1.84
CA GLY A 448 27.49 18.47 -1.03
C GLY A 448 28.34 19.45 -1.83
N GLY A 449 29.33 18.96 -2.57
CA GLY A 449 30.17 19.78 -3.44
C GLY A 449 29.39 20.54 -4.53
N LEU A 450 28.40 19.91 -5.16
CA LEU A 450 27.58 20.54 -6.21
C LEU A 450 26.57 21.54 -5.63
N SER A 451 25.94 21.20 -4.50
CA SER A 451 24.96 22.08 -3.83
C SER A 451 25.60 23.31 -3.19
N GLU A 452 26.82 23.21 -2.66
CA GLU A 452 27.59 24.34 -2.17
C GLU A 452 28.04 25.27 -3.30
N ILE A 453 28.46 24.71 -4.44
CA ILE A 453 28.80 25.49 -5.64
C ILE A 453 27.56 26.21 -6.18
N TYR A 454 26.40 25.56 -6.23
CA TYR A 454 25.16 26.16 -6.70
C TYR A 454 24.62 27.24 -5.74
N ARG A 455 24.71 27.00 -4.43
CA ARG A 455 24.37 27.99 -3.38
C ARG A 455 25.32 29.19 -3.39
N ALA A 456 26.61 28.98 -3.62
CA ALA A 456 27.58 30.07 -3.76
C ALA A 456 27.29 30.92 -5.00
N ALA A 457 27.02 30.28 -6.15
CA ALA A 457 26.69 30.98 -7.40
C ALA A 457 25.36 31.76 -7.35
N GLN A 458 24.34 31.25 -6.65
CA GLN A 458 23.07 31.97 -6.48
C GLN A 458 23.15 33.14 -5.49
N ARG A 459 23.86 32.98 -4.37
CA ARG A 459 24.10 34.08 -3.41
C ARG A 459 24.78 35.27 -4.10
N GLU A 460 25.72 35.02 -5.01
CA GLU A 460 26.42 36.07 -5.74
C GLU A 460 25.55 36.75 -6.81
N ARG A 461 24.63 36.03 -7.47
CA ARG A 461 23.62 36.63 -8.38
C ARG A 461 22.70 37.61 -7.67
N SER A 462 22.36 37.37 -6.41
CA SER A 462 21.54 38.30 -5.62
C SER A 462 22.32 39.50 -5.05
N ALA A 463 23.66 39.42 -4.99
CA ALA A 463 24.49 40.39 -4.27
C ALA A 463 25.35 41.31 -5.16
N GLY A 464 25.15 41.31 -6.48
CA GLY A 464 25.95 42.13 -7.41
C GLY A 464 27.43 41.73 -7.47
N GLY A 465 27.76 40.48 -7.16
CA GLY A 465 29.12 39.95 -7.17
C GLY A 465 29.61 39.58 -8.57
N ASP A 466 30.91 39.81 -8.80
CA ASP A 466 31.58 39.57 -10.08
C ASP A 466 31.71 38.06 -10.38
N ALA A 467 30.79 37.53 -11.19
CA ALA A 467 30.65 36.11 -11.50
C ALA A 467 31.91 35.46 -12.08
N TRP A 468 32.80 36.23 -12.70
CA TRP A 468 34.07 35.73 -13.25
C TRP A 468 35.10 35.45 -12.14
N GLY A 469 35.09 36.22 -11.04
CA GLY A 469 36.01 36.03 -9.92
C GLY A 469 35.78 34.71 -9.17
N ALA A 470 34.53 34.30 -8.98
CA ALA A 470 34.18 33.05 -8.30
C ALA A 470 34.47 31.79 -9.14
N LEU A 471 34.29 31.87 -10.46
CA LEU A 471 34.68 30.79 -11.37
C LEU A 471 36.21 30.57 -11.34
N VAL A 472 36.98 31.66 -11.29
CA VAL A 472 38.45 31.61 -11.15
C VAL A 472 38.88 31.12 -9.77
N ASN A 473 38.17 31.47 -8.70
CA ASN A 473 38.51 31.01 -7.35
C ASN A 473 38.12 29.55 -7.09
N SER A 474 37.02 29.08 -7.69
CA SER A 474 36.66 27.65 -7.66
C SER A 474 37.59 26.80 -8.54
N SER A 475 38.12 27.36 -9.63
CA SER A 475 39.09 26.67 -10.48
C SER A 475 40.49 26.57 -9.86
N LYS A 476 40.82 27.40 -8.85
CA LYS A 476 42.08 27.38 -8.09
C LYS A 476 42.13 26.35 -6.95
N LYS A 477 41.05 25.61 -6.66
CA LYS A 477 41.10 24.48 -5.70
C LYS A 477 41.98 23.34 -6.26
N PRO A 478 42.86 22.73 -5.44
CA PRO A 478 43.79 21.70 -5.88
C PRO A 478 43.05 20.53 -6.56
N ALA A 479 43.69 19.95 -7.57
CA ALA A 479 43.07 19.05 -8.56
C ALA A 479 42.56 17.71 -8.01
N ASP A 480 42.87 17.36 -6.77
CA ASP A 480 42.60 16.03 -6.20
C ASP A 480 41.12 15.69 -6.01
N ASN A 481 40.21 16.67 -6.11
CA ASN A 481 38.77 16.47 -5.90
C ASN A 481 37.88 16.71 -7.13
N ARG A 482 38.42 16.69 -8.36
CA ARG A 482 37.59 16.75 -9.56
C ARG A 482 37.26 15.33 -10.06
N PRO A 483 35.98 14.96 -10.25
CA PRO A 483 35.66 13.73 -10.96
C PRO A 483 36.22 13.82 -12.39
N ARG A 484 37.03 12.84 -12.79
CA ARG A 484 37.46 12.68 -14.18
C ARG A 484 36.24 12.27 -15.00
N VAL A 485 35.94 13.07 -16.02
CA VAL A 485 34.87 12.82 -17.01
C VAL A 485 35.24 11.63 -17.88
#